data_AF-A0A7V3VIR7-F1
#
_entry.id   AF-A0A7V3VIR7-F1
#
_cell.length_a   1.000
_cell.length_b   1.000
_cell.length_c   1.000
_cell.angle_alpha   90.00
_cell.angle_beta   90.00
_cell.angle_gamma   90.00
#
_symmetry.space_group_name_H-M   'P 1'
#
loop_
_entity.id
_entity.type
_entity.pdbx_description
1 polymer ?
#
loop_
_entity_poly.entity_id
_entity_poly.type
_entity_poly.pdbx_seq_one_letter_code
_entity_poly.pdbx_strand_id
1 'polypeptide(L)'
;EEGLAVWDYKTGQLPSPAEVLSHWAHPQLPAYAAALTRRPLTDEAKRRFPSLPDGKPAVRGGYVALRRVRDLRAAFLREPGRGVGDVVLSEKLGEWERAVTARLEGPRTGRFAADPRPPFLGPGREGACAFCPYDKICGYFDGTDRRMAEEEEEA
;
A
#
# COMPACT_ATOMS: atom_id res chain seq x y z
N GLU A 1 20.33 -15.93 4.15
CA GLU A 1 19.15 -16.30 4.98
C GLU A 1 17.96 -16.56 4.07
N GLU A 2 17.24 -17.64 4.30
CA GLU A 2 16.00 -17.96 3.61
C GLU A 2 14.87 -17.09 4.18
N GLY A 3 14.13 -16.41 3.31
CA GLY A 3 13.03 -15.53 3.70
C GLY A 3 11.81 -15.78 2.81
N LEU A 4 10.66 -15.28 3.23
CA LEU A 4 9.42 -15.40 2.46
C LEU A 4 9.33 -14.29 1.41
N ALA A 5 8.66 -14.61 0.31
CA ALA A 5 8.28 -13.65 -0.72
C ALA A 5 6.75 -13.66 -0.86
N VAL A 6 6.15 -12.47 -0.85
CA VAL A 6 4.74 -12.29 -1.19
C VAL A 6 4.61 -11.67 -2.58
N TRP A 7 3.77 -12.26 -3.42
CA TRP A 7 3.51 -11.82 -4.78
C TRP A 7 2.06 -11.39 -4.91
N ASP A 8 1.84 -10.17 -5.39
CA ASP A 8 0.53 -9.66 -5.73
C ASP A 8 0.37 -9.56 -7.26
N TYR A 9 -0.62 -10.27 -7.79
CA TYR A 9 -0.88 -10.38 -9.22
C TYR A 9 -1.78 -9.24 -9.67
N LYS A 10 -1.33 -8.49 -10.69
CA LYS A 10 -2.05 -7.32 -11.21
C LYS A 10 -2.13 -7.35 -12.74
N THR A 11 -3.31 -7.07 -13.26
CA THR A 11 -3.55 -6.95 -14.71
C THR A 11 -3.44 -5.51 -15.22
N GLY A 12 -3.58 -4.53 -14.32
CA GLY A 12 -3.52 -3.10 -14.62
C GLY A 12 -2.14 -2.47 -14.47
N GLN A 13 -2.12 -1.16 -14.19
CA GLN A 13 -0.91 -0.45 -13.80
C GLN A 13 -0.44 -0.92 -12.42
N LEU A 14 0.87 -1.15 -12.28
CA LEU A 14 1.44 -1.51 -10.99
C LEU A 14 1.59 -0.24 -10.13
N PRO A 15 1.34 -0.34 -8.81
CA PRO A 15 1.73 0.69 -7.88
C PRO A 15 3.23 0.99 -7.96
N SER A 16 3.58 2.27 -7.89
CA SER A 16 4.99 2.68 -7.76
C SER A 16 5.53 2.35 -6.36
N PRO A 17 6.85 2.19 -6.19
CA PRO A 17 7.42 1.95 -4.87
C PRO A 17 7.12 3.07 -3.87
N ALA A 18 7.05 4.33 -4.30
CA ALA A 18 6.69 5.45 -3.42
C ALA A 18 5.25 5.32 -2.90
N GLU A 19 4.31 4.90 -3.74
CA GLU A 19 2.93 4.70 -3.31
C GLU A 19 2.79 3.54 -2.29
N VAL A 20 3.64 2.52 -2.41
CA VAL A 20 3.62 1.38 -1.48
C VAL A 20 4.38 1.66 -0.19
N LEU A 21 5.58 2.24 -0.28
CA LEU A 21 6.56 2.31 0.83
C LEU A 21 6.61 3.67 1.53
N SER A 22 6.13 4.74 0.88
CA SER A 22 6.19 6.10 1.45
C SER A 22 4.80 6.64 1.72
N HIS A 23 3.92 6.56 0.72
CA HIS A 23 2.55 7.02 0.85
C HIS A 23 1.63 5.97 1.45
N TRP A 24 2.04 4.70 1.57
CA TRP A 24 1.21 3.60 2.06
C TRP A 24 -0.20 3.56 1.43
N ALA A 25 -0.33 3.98 0.17
CA ALA A 25 -1.59 4.09 -0.55
C ALA A 25 -2.08 2.72 -1.04
N HIS A 26 -1.14 1.77 -1.27
CA HIS A 26 -1.44 0.39 -1.63
C HIS A 26 -0.98 -0.57 -0.52
N PRO A 27 -1.80 -0.81 0.51
CA PRO A 27 -1.38 -1.52 1.71
C PRO A 27 -1.33 -3.05 1.57
N GLN A 28 -1.69 -3.63 0.41
CA GLN A 28 -1.80 -5.09 0.26
C GLN A 28 -0.50 -5.83 0.59
N LEU A 29 0.63 -5.48 -0.03
CA LEU A 29 1.91 -6.15 0.23
C LEU A 29 2.39 -5.95 1.68
N PRO A 30 2.38 -4.74 2.28
CA PRO A 30 2.66 -4.56 3.71
C PRO A 30 1.72 -5.35 4.63
N ALA A 31 0.43 -5.43 4.31
CA ALA A 31 -0.54 -6.19 5.10
C ALA A 31 -0.27 -7.70 5.05
N TYR A 32 0.12 -8.25 3.89
CA TYR A 32 0.54 -9.64 3.79
C TYR A 32 1.79 -9.92 4.61
N ALA A 33 2.79 -9.02 4.53
CA ALA A 33 3.99 -9.13 5.35
C ALA A 33 3.65 -9.09 6.85
N ALA A 34 2.77 -8.18 7.28
CA ALA A 34 2.30 -8.10 8.65
C ALA A 34 1.64 -9.40 9.11
N ALA A 35 0.76 -9.98 8.29
CA ALA A 35 0.09 -11.25 8.61
C ALA A 35 1.09 -12.40 8.80
N LEU A 36 2.09 -12.50 7.93
CA LEU A 36 3.14 -13.53 7.98
C LEU A 36 4.13 -13.33 9.12
N THR A 37 4.40 -12.10 9.53
CA THR A 37 5.36 -11.80 10.60
C THR A 37 4.73 -11.81 12.00
N ARG A 38 3.44 -11.45 12.12
CA ARG A 38 2.77 -11.27 13.43
C ARG A 38 2.06 -12.52 13.93
N ARG A 39 1.65 -13.43 13.05
CA ARG A 39 1.07 -14.71 13.48
C ARG A 39 2.08 -15.83 13.25
N PRO A 40 2.39 -16.64 14.27
CA PRO A 40 3.14 -17.86 14.03
C PRO A 40 2.36 -18.73 13.05
N LEU A 41 3.08 -19.27 12.06
CA LEU A 41 2.51 -20.27 11.16
C LEU A 41 2.06 -21.47 11.98
N THR A 42 0.80 -21.87 11.79
CA THR A 42 0.21 -23.03 12.49
C THR A 42 1.02 -24.30 12.22
N ASP A 43 0.98 -25.26 13.15
CA ASP A 43 1.64 -26.57 12.95
C ASP A 43 1.12 -27.28 11.69
N GLU A 44 -0.14 -27.05 11.32
CA GLU A 44 -0.70 -27.55 10.07
C GLU A 44 -0.01 -26.91 8.84
N ALA A 45 0.18 -25.59 8.84
CA ALA A 45 0.89 -24.90 7.77
C ALA A 45 2.35 -25.38 7.66
N LYS A 46 3.03 -25.62 8.79
CA LYS A 46 4.38 -26.18 8.82
C LYS A 46 4.45 -27.60 8.29
N ARG A 47 3.47 -28.46 8.62
CA ARG A 47 3.37 -29.82 8.05
C ARG A 47 3.12 -29.79 6.54
N ARG A 48 2.27 -28.87 6.08
CA ARG A 48 1.93 -28.72 4.65
C ARG A 48 3.06 -28.11 3.83
N PHE A 49 3.83 -27.22 4.44
CA PHE A 49 4.94 -26.51 3.81
C PHE A 49 6.18 -26.57 4.72
N PRO A 50 6.94 -27.69 4.67
CA PRO A 50 8.09 -27.91 5.54
C PRO A 50 9.22 -26.91 5.34
N SER A 51 9.27 -26.23 4.19
CA SER A 51 10.24 -25.18 3.86
C SER A 51 9.89 -23.82 4.47
N LEU A 52 8.81 -23.71 5.25
CA LEU A 52 8.50 -22.45 5.92
C LEU A 52 9.49 -22.22 7.07
N PRO A 53 10.08 -21.02 7.17
CA PRO A 53 11.03 -20.69 8.21
C PRO A 53 10.36 -20.68 9.59
N ASP A 54 11.11 -21.09 10.60
CA ASP A 54 10.71 -20.95 11.99
C ASP A 54 10.80 -19.49 12.46
N GLY A 55 9.94 -19.11 13.41
CA GLY A 55 9.96 -17.78 14.01
C GLY A 55 9.34 -16.69 13.12
N LYS A 56 9.96 -15.50 13.12
CA LYS A 56 9.49 -14.33 12.36
C LYS A 56 10.32 -14.18 11.09
N PRO A 57 9.82 -14.59 9.92
CA PRO A 57 10.59 -14.52 8.69
C PRO A 57 10.86 -13.08 8.24
N ALA A 58 12.01 -12.88 7.61
CA ALA A 58 12.19 -11.77 6.69
C ALA A 58 11.22 -11.94 5.51
N VAL A 59 10.37 -10.94 5.28
CA VAL A 59 9.37 -10.99 4.19
C VAL A 59 9.69 -9.92 3.17
N ARG A 60 9.93 -10.32 1.92
CA ARG A 60 10.02 -9.43 0.76
C ARG A 60 8.69 -9.45 0.00
N GLY A 61 8.40 -8.39 -0.75
CA GLY A 61 7.20 -8.33 -1.56
C GLY A 61 7.45 -7.77 -2.95
N GLY A 62 6.65 -8.25 -3.90
CA GLY A 62 6.73 -7.84 -5.29
C GLY A 62 5.41 -7.99 -6.01
N TYR A 63 5.39 -7.47 -7.24
CA TYR A 63 4.23 -7.57 -8.12
C TYR A 63 4.54 -8.49 -9.29
N VAL A 64 3.51 -9.23 -9.71
CA VAL A 64 3.49 -9.92 -11.00
C VAL A 64 2.49 -9.18 -11.90
N ALA A 65 3.00 -8.44 -12.88
CA ALA A 65 2.18 -7.81 -13.90
C ALA A 65 1.84 -8.81 -15.01
N LEU A 66 0.54 -8.96 -15.28
CA LEU A 66 0.00 -9.79 -16.35
C LEU A 66 -0.93 -8.95 -17.24
N ARG A 67 -0.34 -8.17 -18.16
CA ARG A 67 -1.12 -7.37 -19.12
C ARG A 67 -1.67 -8.21 -20.26
N ARG A 68 -0.90 -9.22 -20.70
CA ARG A 68 -1.23 -10.25 -21.69
C ARG A 68 -0.47 -11.52 -21.31
N VAL A 69 -0.94 -12.70 -21.74
CA VAL A 69 -0.31 -14.00 -21.39
C VAL A 69 1.20 -14.03 -21.71
N ARG A 70 1.62 -13.39 -22.81
CA ARG A 70 3.02 -13.31 -23.23
C ARG A 70 3.85 -12.23 -22.51
N ASP A 71 3.20 -11.31 -21.82
CA ASP A 71 3.82 -10.11 -21.23
C ASP A 71 3.79 -10.19 -19.69
N LEU A 72 4.39 -11.27 -19.15
CA LEU A 72 4.55 -11.47 -17.71
C LEU A 72 5.82 -10.74 -17.23
N ARG A 73 5.68 -9.90 -16.22
CA ARG A 73 6.82 -9.26 -15.54
C ARG A 73 6.67 -9.39 -14.03
N ALA A 74 7.67 -10.00 -13.38
CA ALA A 74 7.75 -10.09 -11.93
C ALA A 74 8.91 -9.24 -11.43
N ALA A 75 8.64 -8.38 -10.43
CA ALA A 75 9.68 -7.58 -9.80
C ALA A 75 9.38 -7.38 -8.31
N PHE A 76 10.41 -7.51 -7.49
CA PHE A 76 10.36 -7.10 -6.09
C PHE A 76 10.29 -5.58 -5.97
N LEU A 77 9.72 -5.12 -4.86
CA LEU A 77 9.77 -3.72 -4.46
C LEU A 77 11.21 -3.30 -4.16
N ARG A 78 11.56 -2.09 -4.60
CA ARG A 78 12.86 -1.46 -4.38
C ARG A 78 12.64 -0.04 -3.89
N GLU A 79 13.43 0.40 -2.92
CA GLU A 79 13.37 1.80 -2.47
C GLU A 79 13.93 2.72 -3.56
N PRO A 80 13.21 3.80 -3.93
CA PRO A 80 13.76 4.82 -4.82
C PRO A 80 15.01 5.46 -4.21
N GLY A 81 16.13 5.48 -4.93
CA GLY A 81 17.33 6.22 -4.54
C GLY A 81 18.22 5.56 -3.47
N ARG A 82 17.83 4.43 -2.88
CA ARG A 82 18.75 3.56 -2.13
C ARG A 82 19.31 2.46 -3.04
N GLY A 83 20.52 2.00 -2.72
CA GLY A 83 21.34 1.10 -3.53
C GLY A 83 20.70 -0.25 -3.92
N VAL A 84 21.51 -1.12 -4.51
CA VAL A 84 21.09 -2.40 -5.12
C VAL A 84 20.56 -3.36 -4.06
N GLY A 85 19.24 -3.41 -3.87
CA GLY A 85 18.59 -4.37 -2.96
C GLY A 85 17.07 -4.31 -3.01
N ASP A 86 16.43 -5.47 -2.83
CA ASP A 86 14.99 -5.56 -2.69
C ASP A 86 14.57 -5.22 -1.26
N VAL A 87 13.40 -4.61 -1.09
CA VAL A 87 12.91 -4.17 0.22
C VAL A 87 12.41 -5.36 1.02
N VAL A 88 12.91 -5.47 2.25
CA VAL A 88 12.40 -6.38 3.27
C VAL A 88 11.22 -5.69 3.98
N LEU A 89 10.00 -5.99 3.54
CA LEU A 89 8.76 -5.40 4.06
C LEU A 89 8.57 -5.63 5.55
N SER A 90 9.02 -6.77 6.09
CA SER A 90 8.94 -7.05 7.52
C SER A 90 9.69 -6.03 8.39
N GLU A 91 10.74 -5.39 7.86
CA GLU A 91 11.49 -4.34 8.55
C GLU A 91 10.74 -3.00 8.55
N LYS A 92 9.81 -2.81 7.61
CA LYS A 92 9.03 -1.57 7.44
C LYS A 92 7.68 -1.60 8.17
N LEU A 93 7.32 -2.71 8.80
CA LEU A 93 6.00 -2.87 9.43
C LEU A 93 5.72 -1.82 10.51
N GLY A 94 6.72 -1.39 11.27
CA GLY A 94 6.52 -0.35 12.29
C GLY A 94 6.16 1.01 11.69
N GLU A 95 6.72 1.38 10.54
CA GLU A 95 6.37 2.60 9.82
C GLU A 95 4.95 2.52 9.25
N TRP A 96 4.63 1.39 8.61
CA TRP A 96 3.30 1.13 8.06
C TRP A 96 2.20 1.11 9.13
N GLU A 97 2.42 0.42 10.26
CA GLU A 97 1.46 0.34 11.37
C GLU A 97 1.17 1.71 11.97
N ARG A 98 2.19 2.56 12.14
CA ARG A 98 1.98 3.95 12.57
C ARG A 98 1.14 4.73 11.57
N ALA A 99 1.43 4.60 10.28
CA ALA A 99 0.67 5.28 9.23
C ALA A 99 -0.79 4.82 9.20
N VAL A 100 -1.05 3.51 9.29
CA VAL A 100 -2.42 2.96 9.34
C VAL A 100 -3.15 3.39 10.61
N THR A 101 -2.49 3.33 11.77
CA THR A 101 -3.08 3.77 13.05
C THR A 101 -3.51 5.23 12.96
N ALA A 102 -2.62 6.11 12.52
CA ALA A 102 -2.89 7.54 12.38
C ALA A 102 -4.10 7.81 11.47
N ARG A 103 -4.26 7.04 10.38
CA ARG A 103 -5.42 7.14 9.46
C ARG A 103 -6.72 6.64 10.07
N LEU A 104 -6.66 5.66 10.95
CA LEU A 104 -7.84 5.07 11.58
C LEU A 104 -8.34 5.87 12.79
N GLU A 105 -7.57 6.82 13.34
CA GLU A 105 -8.00 7.65 14.48
C GLU A 105 -9.31 8.40 14.20
N GLY A 106 -9.47 8.99 13.01
CA GLY A 106 -10.70 9.64 12.59
C GLY A 106 -11.88 8.65 12.56
N PRO A 107 -11.85 7.61 11.71
CA PRO A 107 -12.91 6.62 11.60
C PRO A 107 -13.28 5.95 12.94
N ARG A 108 -12.30 5.68 13.81
CA ARG A 108 -12.53 5.11 15.14
C ARG A 108 -13.30 6.04 16.08
N THR A 109 -13.28 7.34 15.81
CA THR A 109 -14.04 8.37 16.54
C THR A 109 -15.27 8.85 15.78
N GLY A 110 -15.69 8.14 14.72
CA GLY A 110 -16.84 8.50 13.89
C GLY A 110 -16.58 9.63 12.89
N ARG A 111 -15.33 10.05 12.69
CA ARG A 111 -14.93 11.09 11.72
C ARG A 111 -14.42 10.45 10.43
N PHE A 112 -15.21 10.53 9.36
CA PHE A 112 -14.91 9.93 8.06
C PHE A 112 -14.49 10.97 7.01
N ALA A 113 -13.55 11.84 7.37
CA ALA A 113 -13.00 12.83 6.44
C ALA A 113 -12.27 12.15 5.28
N ALA A 114 -12.32 12.75 4.09
CA ALA A 114 -11.60 12.27 2.92
C ALA A 114 -10.07 12.34 3.14
N ASP A 115 -9.35 11.25 2.84
CA ASP A 115 -7.88 11.16 2.90
C ASP A 115 -7.33 10.61 1.56
N PRO A 116 -7.39 11.38 0.46
CA PRO A 116 -6.88 10.93 -0.82
C PRO A 116 -5.36 10.78 -0.80
N ARG A 117 -4.86 9.62 -1.26
CA ARG A 117 -3.42 9.28 -1.32
C ARG A 117 -3.09 8.61 -2.67
N PRO A 118 -2.24 9.22 -3.52
CA PRO A 118 -1.62 10.53 -3.36
C PRO A 118 -2.67 11.65 -3.29
N PRO A 119 -2.33 12.80 -2.66
CA PRO A 119 -3.24 13.94 -2.58
C PRO A 119 -3.57 14.43 -3.99
N PHE A 120 -4.73 15.08 -4.13
CA PHE A 120 -5.08 15.75 -5.37
C PHE A 120 -4.11 16.91 -5.64
N LEU A 121 -3.49 16.94 -6.82
CA LEU A 121 -2.50 17.94 -7.22
C LEU A 121 -3.02 18.94 -8.27
N GLY A 122 -4.33 18.95 -8.53
CA GLY A 122 -4.99 19.84 -9.49
C GLY A 122 -5.56 19.16 -10.73
N PRO A 123 -6.37 19.87 -11.53
CA PRO A 123 -7.00 19.35 -12.75
C PRO A 123 -5.97 18.79 -13.74
N GLY A 124 -6.26 17.62 -14.32
CA GLY A 124 -5.39 16.98 -15.31
C GLY A 124 -4.18 16.23 -14.74
N ARG A 125 -4.01 16.18 -13.42
CA ARG A 125 -2.99 15.34 -12.75
C ARG A 125 -3.65 14.10 -12.15
N GLU A 126 -3.21 12.92 -12.58
CA GLU A 126 -3.69 11.64 -12.08
C GLU A 126 -3.43 11.52 -10.56
N GLY A 127 -4.43 11.06 -9.81
CA GLY A 127 -4.38 10.90 -8.35
C GLY A 127 -5.59 10.12 -7.84
N ALA A 128 -5.66 9.88 -6.52
CA ALA A 128 -6.69 9.02 -5.92
C ALA A 128 -8.14 9.48 -6.21
N CYS A 129 -8.35 10.77 -6.43
CA CYS A 129 -9.66 11.34 -6.73
C CYS A 129 -10.10 11.16 -8.19
N ALA A 130 -9.20 10.87 -9.13
CA ALA A 130 -9.49 10.88 -10.57
C ALA A 130 -10.58 9.88 -10.99
N PHE A 131 -10.74 8.79 -10.23
CA PHE A 131 -11.74 7.74 -10.49
C PHE A 131 -12.69 7.54 -9.29
N CYS A 132 -12.80 8.52 -8.40
CA CYS A 132 -13.62 8.41 -7.20
C CYS A 132 -15.10 8.59 -7.53
N PRO A 133 -15.98 7.61 -7.27
CA PRO A 133 -17.41 7.74 -7.56
C PRO A 133 -18.15 8.62 -6.53
N TYR A 134 -17.45 9.13 -5.52
CA TYR A 134 -18.01 9.90 -4.41
C TYR A 134 -17.51 11.35 -4.39
N ASP A 135 -16.92 11.84 -5.47
CA ASP A 135 -16.39 13.21 -5.61
C ASP A 135 -17.43 14.29 -5.23
N LYS A 136 -18.71 14.06 -5.55
CA LYS A 136 -19.81 15.00 -5.25
C LYS A 136 -20.28 15.02 -3.80
N ILE A 137 -19.90 14.05 -2.98
CA ILE A 137 -20.37 13.93 -1.58
C ILE A 137 -19.24 13.78 -0.55
N CYS A 138 -17.98 13.79 -0.98
CA CYS A 138 -16.84 13.52 -0.10
C CYS A 138 -16.43 14.73 0.77
N GLY A 139 -16.98 15.93 0.51
CA GLY A 139 -16.63 17.17 1.20
C GLY A 139 -15.18 17.63 0.97
N TYR A 140 -14.44 16.97 0.08
CA TYR A 140 -13.09 17.36 -0.31
C TYR A 140 -13.10 18.38 -1.46
N PHE A 141 -14.12 18.30 -2.31
CA PHE A 141 -14.37 19.20 -3.42
C PHE A 141 -15.71 19.92 -3.22
N ASP A 142 -15.81 21.15 -3.72
CA ASP A 142 -17.01 21.99 -3.66
C ASP A 142 -18.08 21.63 -4.71
N GLY A 143 -17.92 20.50 -5.40
CA GLY A 143 -18.78 20.07 -6.52
C GLY A 143 -18.32 20.57 -7.90
N THR A 144 -17.36 21.51 -7.96
CA THR A 144 -16.79 22.09 -9.21
C THR A 144 -15.33 21.68 -9.46
N ASP A 145 -14.89 20.57 -8.85
CA ASP A 145 -13.52 20.05 -8.86
C ASP A 145 -12.48 20.98 -8.18
N ARG A 146 -12.93 22.03 -7.46
CA ARG A 146 -12.08 22.86 -6.60
C ARG A 146 -12.02 22.30 -5.19
N ARG A 147 -10.84 22.38 -4.56
CA ARG A 147 -10.61 21.82 -3.22
C ARG A 147 -11.13 22.80 -2.16
N MET A 148 -12.01 22.32 -1.28
CA MET A 148 -12.60 23.18 -0.23
C MET A 148 -11.57 23.75 0.76
N ALA A 149 -10.44 23.08 0.94
CA ALA A 149 -9.38 23.53 1.86
C ALA A 149 -8.61 24.78 1.36
N GLU A 150 -8.84 25.26 0.14
CA GLU A 150 -8.23 26.51 -0.36
C GLU A 150 -8.92 27.78 0.19
N GLU A 151 -10.09 27.66 0.85
CA GLU A 151 -10.82 28.82 1.40
C GLU A 151 -10.52 29.08 2.90
N GLU A 152 -9.96 28.13 3.65
CA GLU A 152 -9.69 28.30 5.10
C GLU A 152 -8.35 29.02 5.42
N GLU A 153 -7.44 29.19 4.45
CA GLU A 153 -6.16 29.90 4.64
C GLU A 153 -6.20 31.39 4.26
N GLU A 154 -7.29 31.86 3.62
CA GLU A 154 -7.47 33.27 3.21
C GLU A 154 -8.49 34.06 4.06
N ALA A 155 -9.05 33.45 5.13
CA ALA A 155 -10.08 34.06 5.99
C ALA A 155 -9.57 34.51 7.36
#